data_AF-A0A0R1E1T8-F1
#
_entry.id   AF-A0A0R1E1T8-F1
#
_cell.length_a   1.000
_cell.length_b   1.000
_cell.length_c   1.000
_cell.angle_alpha   90.00
_cell.angle_beta   90.00
_cell.angle_gamma   90.00
#
_symmetry.space_group_name_H-M   'P 1'
#
loop_
_entity.id
_entity.type
_entity.pdbx_description
1 polymer ?
#
loop_
_entity_poly.entity_id
_entity_poly.type
_entity_poly.pdbx_seq_one_letter_code
_entity_poly.pdbx_strand_id
1 'polypeptide(L)'
;MSGTILENLSGRKLSILVASLLLCQVLCFLLGGLYAPLPAGHVTVLGSLCREDHGRQNDTGFLLYSRGAGACIPVTREEVEQDSTKMANELVHVFQMPLPRDLRDLDYSRWQQNLIGVLQVEFGYDSSSELREPPRELQLTIDMRLAYRNKGDPDNGWKLYAHGVEHRYLDCVTSHVGPTETLYSCDMIPLFELGALHHSFYLLNLRFPLDTPSQMNLQFGHMHDLTLTAIHQNGGFTQIWLLLKTMLFPFVVGIMIWFWRRVHLLQRSPALLEYMLIYLGAALTFLNLPLEYLSLVYEMPYMLLLSDIRQGIFYAMLLTFWLVFAGEHMLIQDAPNKSTIRSRYWKHLSAVVVGCISLFVFDICERGVQLRNPFYSIWTTPLGAKVAMTFIVLAGVSAAIYFLFLCYMIWKVFRNIGDKRTSLPSMSQARRLHYEVYLDRDVESWPQILYFYWKAFTLLCGSFKAILISILLKWKESQTKGLIYRFKFLMLATLVCAALTVAGFVMGQMAEGQWDWNDNVAIQPTSAFLTGVYGMWNIYIFALLILYAPSHKQWPTMHHSDETTQSNENIVASAASEEIEFNHLPSDSNPSEISSLTSFTRKVAFD
;
A
#
# COMPACT_ATOMS: atom_id res chain seq x y z
N MET A 1 34.33 -0.86 -16.52
CA MET A 1 33.31 -0.55 -15.49
C MET A 1 33.44 -1.58 -14.37
N SER A 2 33.50 -1.18 -13.10
CA SER A 2 33.39 -2.12 -11.98
C SER A 2 31.96 -2.68 -11.95
N GLY A 3 31.80 -4.00 -12.04
CA GLY A 3 30.48 -4.62 -12.00
C GLY A 3 29.79 -4.45 -10.64
N THR A 4 28.46 -4.53 -10.59
CA THR A 4 27.74 -4.63 -9.30
C THR A 4 28.02 -5.97 -8.62
N ILE A 5 27.63 -6.09 -7.36
CA ILE A 5 27.72 -7.32 -6.58
C ILE A 5 26.98 -8.47 -7.29
N LEU A 6 25.80 -8.21 -7.86
CA LEU A 6 25.04 -9.20 -8.64
C LEU A 6 25.79 -9.73 -9.89
N GLU A 7 26.73 -8.97 -10.45
CA GLU A 7 27.55 -9.42 -11.60
C GLU A 7 28.76 -10.27 -11.20
N ASN A 8 29.20 -10.17 -9.94
CA ASN A 8 30.44 -10.79 -9.47
C ASN A 8 30.19 -11.93 -8.47
N LEU A 9 28.93 -12.16 -8.09
CA LEU A 9 28.57 -13.23 -7.18
C LEU A 9 28.50 -14.56 -7.92
N SER A 10 29.18 -15.56 -7.39
CA SER A 10 28.96 -16.96 -7.79
C SER A 10 27.52 -17.38 -7.46
N GLY A 11 26.91 -18.21 -8.32
CA GLY A 11 25.55 -18.73 -8.13
C GLY A 11 25.33 -19.39 -6.76
N ARG A 12 26.37 -20.03 -6.19
CA ARG A 12 26.31 -20.60 -4.84
C ARG A 12 26.13 -19.55 -3.76
N LYS A 13 26.82 -18.41 -3.86
CA LYS A 13 26.66 -17.30 -2.90
C LYS A 13 25.30 -16.61 -3.06
N LEU A 14 24.80 -16.51 -4.29
CA LEU A 14 23.50 -15.93 -4.57
C LEU A 14 22.38 -16.82 -4.00
N SER A 15 22.52 -18.14 -4.15
CA SER A 15 21.64 -19.14 -3.53
C SER A 15 21.55 -18.98 -2.02
N ILE A 16 22.70 -18.90 -1.34
CA ILE A 16 22.76 -18.74 0.12
C ILE A 16 22.08 -17.45 0.54
N LEU A 17 22.33 -16.34 -0.17
CA LEU A 17 21.67 -15.06 0.12
C LEU A 17 20.15 -15.18 -0.05
N VAL A 18 19.66 -15.68 -1.18
CA VAL A 18 18.22 -15.84 -1.44
C VAL A 18 17.56 -16.77 -0.42
N ALA A 19 18.20 -17.90 -0.07
CA ALA A 19 17.71 -18.81 0.95
C ALA A 19 17.61 -18.14 2.33
N SER A 20 18.60 -17.32 2.71
CA SER A 20 18.56 -16.56 3.97
C SER A 20 17.43 -15.53 4.00
N LEU A 21 17.18 -14.85 2.87
CA LEU A 21 16.10 -13.88 2.74
C LEU A 21 14.71 -14.56 2.77
N LEU A 22 14.57 -15.72 2.14
CA LEU A 22 13.34 -16.52 2.20
C LEU A 22 13.08 -17.05 3.61
N LEU A 23 14.11 -17.48 4.34
CA LEU A 23 13.96 -17.88 5.73
C LEU A 23 13.48 -16.71 6.59
N CYS A 24 14.05 -15.51 6.40
CA CYS A 24 13.59 -14.30 7.06
C CYS A 24 12.12 -13.98 6.71
N GLN A 25 11.72 -14.17 5.46
CA GLN A 25 10.33 -13.99 5.03
C GLN A 25 9.37 -14.96 5.72
N VAL A 26 9.75 -16.24 5.83
CA VAL A 26 8.96 -17.26 6.55
C VAL A 26 8.82 -16.88 8.03
N LEU A 27 9.90 -16.39 8.66
CA LEU A 27 9.84 -15.90 10.04
C LEU A 27 8.85 -14.73 10.20
N CYS A 28 8.79 -13.78 9.26
CA CYS A 28 7.82 -12.69 9.29
C CYS A 28 6.36 -13.18 9.21
N PHE A 29 6.09 -14.21 8.40
CA PHE A 29 4.77 -14.85 8.33
C PHE A 29 4.43 -15.60 9.62
N LEU A 30 5.39 -16.36 10.18
CA LEU A 30 5.19 -17.11 11.42
C LEU A 30 4.96 -16.20 12.63
N LEU A 31 5.67 -15.07 12.70
CA LEU A 31 5.46 -14.06 13.75
C LEU A 31 4.03 -13.50 13.72
N GLY A 32 3.49 -13.18 12.54
CA GLY A 32 2.11 -12.70 12.43
C GLY A 32 1.06 -13.77 12.59
N GLY A 33 1.33 -15.01 12.16
CA GLY A 33 0.34 -16.09 12.18
C GLY A 33 0.22 -16.82 13.51
N LEU A 34 1.31 -16.95 14.26
CA LEU A 34 1.35 -17.71 15.51
C LEU A 34 1.31 -16.82 16.75
N TYR A 35 1.90 -15.63 16.69
CA TYR A 35 2.03 -14.76 17.87
C TYR A 35 1.09 -13.57 17.85
N ALA A 36 0.77 -13.03 16.67
CA ALA A 36 -0.07 -11.83 16.59
C ALA A 36 -1.56 -12.17 16.62
N PRO A 37 -2.35 -11.52 17.52
CA PRO A 37 -3.80 -11.60 17.48
C PRO A 37 -4.35 -10.84 16.28
N LEU A 38 -5.68 -10.90 16.07
CA LEU A 38 -6.33 -10.31 14.90
C LEU A 38 -6.00 -8.82 14.87
N PRO A 39 -5.83 -8.18 13.71
CA PRO A 39 -5.41 -6.79 13.67
C PRO A 39 -6.44 -5.85 14.31
N ALA A 40 -7.73 -6.14 14.12
CA ALA A 40 -8.83 -5.39 14.71
C ALA A 40 -9.72 -6.30 15.56
N GLY A 41 -10.24 -5.75 16.64
CA GLY A 41 -11.32 -6.31 17.45
C GLY A 41 -12.53 -5.40 17.39
N HIS A 42 -13.72 -5.94 17.63
CA HIS A 42 -14.95 -5.15 17.71
C HIS A 42 -15.77 -5.55 18.93
N VAL A 43 -16.54 -4.59 19.43
CA VAL A 43 -17.52 -4.79 20.50
C VAL A 43 -18.80 -4.08 20.08
N THR A 44 -19.91 -4.80 20.09
CA THR A 44 -21.24 -4.24 19.84
C THR A 44 -21.88 -3.85 21.17
N VAL A 45 -22.41 -2.63 21.23
CA VAL A 45 -23.01 -2.03 22.43
C VAL A 45 -24.42 -1.60 22.10
N LEU A 46 -25.40 -2.12 22.84
CA LEU A 46 -26.77 -1.64 22.78
C LEU A 46 -26.89 -0.32 23.55
N GLY A 47 -27.54 0.68 22.95
CA GLY A 47 -27.75 1.98 23.57
C GLY A 47 -28.75 1.89 24.72
N SER A 48 -28.40 2.43 25.89
CA SER A 48 -29.34 2.59 27.01
C SER A 48 -30.05 3.94 26.92
N LEU A 49 -31.37 3.95 27.12
CA LEU A 49 -32.20 5.15 27.13
C LEU A 49 -32.15 5.83 28.50
N CYS A 50 -31.76 7.10 28.54
CA CYS A 50 -31.76 7.93 29.75
C CYS A 50 -32.66 9.15 29.55
N ARG A 51 -33.38 9.56 30.60
CA ARG A 51 -34.12 10.85 30.62
C ARG A 51 -33.23 11.99 31.11
N GLU A 52 -33.35 13.15 30.48
CA GLU A 52 -32.70 14.40 30.88
C GLU A 52 -33.70 15.53 31.09
N ASP A 53 -33.48 16.34 32.13
CA ASP A 53 -34.31 17.52 32.40
C ASP A 53 -34.09 18.62 31.33
N HIS A 54 -35.19 19.16 30.79
CA HIS A 54 -35.19 20.25 29.79
C HIS A 54 -34.28 21.44 30.14
N GLY A 55 -34.15 21.80 31.42
CA GLY A 55 -33.34 22.95 31.87
C GLY A 55 -31.83 22.78 31.68
N ARG A 56 -31.34 21.55 31.40
CA ARG A 56 -29.91 21.23 31.25
C ARG A 56 -29.50 20.88 29.82
N GLN A 57 -30.43 20.88 28.85
CA GLN A 57 -30.13 20.53 27.46
C GLN A 57 -29.01 21.37 26.84
N ASN A 58 -28.96 22.66 27.20
CA ASN A 58 -27.96 23.64 26.74
C ASN A 58 -26.59 23.50 27.43
N ASP A 59 -26.50 22.76 28.54
CA ASP A 59 -25.21 22.49 29.17
C ASP A 59 -24.50 21.36 28.40
N THR A 60 -23.44 21.73 27.68
CA THR A 60 -22.61 20.78 26.93
C THR A 60 -21.66 19.98 27.83
N GLY A 61 -21.46 20.43 29.08
CA GLY A 61 -20.62 19.76 30.06
C GLY A 61 -21.34 18.66 30.84
N PHE A 62 -22.68 18.64 30.82
CA PHE A 62 -23.45 17.61 31.51
C PHE A 62 -23.52 16.33 30.68
N LEU A 63 -23.14 15.21 31.30
CA LEU A 63 -22.99 13.91 30.65
C LEU A 63 -23.74 12.85 31.46
N LEU A 64 -24.65 12.15 30.79
CA LEU A 64 -25.37 10.99 31.31
C LEU A 64 -24.58 9.72 31.05
N TYR A 65 -24.51 8.84 32.04
CA TYR A 65 -23.84 7.54 31.95
C TYR A 65 -24.75 6.45 32.50
N SER A 66 -24.62 5.24 31.99
CA SER A 66 -25.50 4.12 32.32
C SER A 66 -25.00 3.26 33.46
N ARG A 67 -23.71 3.33 33.81
CA ARG A 67 -23.09 2.53 34.88
C ARG A 67 -22.23 3.38 35.80
N GLY A 68 -22.30 3.13 37.12
CA GLY A 68 -21.50 3.80 38.15
C GLY A 68 -22.36 4.54 39.18
N ALA A 69 -21.73 5.09 40.21
CA ALA A 69 -22.43 5.95 41.16
C ALA A 69 -22.98 7.18 40.43
N GLY A 70 -24.29 7.45 40.52
CA GLY A 70 -24.93 8.57 39.80
C GLY A 70 -25.39 8.24 38.37
N ALA A 71 -25.46 6.95 38.01
CA ALA A 71 -26.01 6.50 36.74
C ALA A 71 -27.43 7.04 36.49
N CYS A 72 -27.74 7.24 35.22
CA CYS A 72 -29.07 7.68 34.79
C CYS A 72 -30.13 6.64 35.15
N ILE A 73 -31.37 7.09 35.31
CA ILE A 73 -32.51 6.19 35.44
C ILE A 73 -32.86 5.71 34.01
N PRO A 74 -32.79 4.40 33.73
CA PRO A 74 -33.13 3.90 32.41
C PRO A 74 -34.62 4.04 32.16
N VAL A 75 -34.99 4.55 30.99
CA VAL A 75 -36.41 4.67 30.57
C VAL A 75 -36.77 3.43 29.77
N THR A 76 -37.87 2.76 30.13
CA THR A 76 -38.35 1.62 29.34
C THR A 76 -39.15 2.10 28.13
N ARG A 77 -39.25 1.27 27.09
CA ARG A 77 -39.93 1.65 25.84
C ARG A 77 -41.40 1.95 26.04
N GLU A 78 -42.05 1.22 26.94
CA GLU A 78 -43.46 1.40 27.26
C GLU A 78 -43.73 2.79 27.85
N GLU A 79 -42.79 3.33 28.62
CA GLU A 79 -42.88 4.70 29.16
C GLU A 79 -42.70 5.76 28.06
N VAL A 80 -41.90 5.46 27.02
CA VAL A 80 -41.70 6.35 25.87
C VAL A 80 -42.95 6.40 24.99
N GLU A 81 -43.58 5.25 24.75
CA GLU A 81 -44.78 5.14 23.92
C GLU A 81 -46.03 5.73 24.58
N GLN A 82 -46.09 5.74 25.91
CA GLN A 82 -47.21 6.32 26.67
C GLN A 82 -47.20 7.85 26.70
N ASP A 83 -46.06 8.51 26.46
CA ASP A 83 -45.99 9.97 26.44
C ASP A 83 -46.47 10.56 25.11
N SER A 84 -47.27 11.62 25.19
CA SER A 84 -47.87 12.31 24.04
C SER A 84 -46.85 12.93 23.07
N THR A 85 -45.63 13.22 23.55
CA THR A 85 -44.54 13.78 22.74
C THR A 85 -43.40 12.79 22.51
N LYS A 86 -43.56 11.53 22.95
CA LYS A 86 -42.54 10.49 22.96
C LYS A 86 -41.21 10.94 23.60
N MET A 87 -41.24 11.97 24.46
CA MET A 87 -40.08 12.56 25.14
C MET A 87 -38.86 12.84 24.23
N ALA A 88 -39.04 13.10 22.94
CA ALA A 88 -37.95 12.99 21.96
C ALA A 88 -36.76 13.94 22.20
N ASN A 89 -37.00 15.12 22.77
CA ASN A 89 -35.93 16.07 23.12
C ASN A 89 -35.30 15.79 24.49
N GLU A 90 -35.99 15.06 25.37
CA GLU A 90 -35.51 14.69 26.72
C GLU A 90 -34.76 13.35 26.75
N LEU A 91 -34.87 12.56 25.67
CA LEU A 91 -34.22 11.26 25.57
C LEU A 91 -32.78 11.37 25.08
N VAL A 92 -31.89 10.68 25.79
CA VAL A 92 -30.49 10.55 25.43
C VAL A 92 -30.13 9.07 25.36
N HIS A 93 -29.61 8.65 24.21
CA HIS A 93 -29.06 7.31 24.06
C HIS A 93 -27.60 7.32 24.49
N VAL A 94 -27.30 6.49 25.49
CA VAL A 94 -25.99 6.46 26.15
C VAL A 94 -25.28 5.17 25.81
N PHE A 95 -24.04 5.29 25.32
CA PHE A 95 -23.15 4.18 25.02
C PHE A 95 -21.87 4.33 25.84
N GLN A 96 -21.70 3.44 26.82
CA GLN A 96 -20.51 3.42 27.66
C GLN A 96 -19.59 2.27 27.24
N MET A 97 -18.38 2.63 26.81
CA MET A 97 -17.36 1.73 26.26
C MET A 97 -16.08 1.76 27.13
N PRO A 98 -15.42 0.61 27.34
CA PRO A 98 -15.79 -0.74 26.89
C PRO A 98 -16.91 -1.36 27.76
N LEU A 99 -17.50 -2.45 27.28
CA LEU A 99 -18.49 -3.23 28.03
C LEU A 99 -17.83 -4.12 29.09
N PRO A 100 -18.41 -4.26 30.29
CA PRO A 100 -17.93 -5.22 31.29
C PRO A 100 -18.14 -6.67 30.80
N ARG A 101 -17.22 -7.56 31.15
CA ARG A 101 -17.33 -9.01 30.94
C ARG A 101 -17.03 -9.75 32.25
N ASP A 102 -17.76 -10.82 32.52
CA ASP A 102 -17.58 -11.66 33.72
C ASP A 102 -17.56 -10.86 35.04
N LEU A 103 -18.48 -9.89 35.18
CA LEU A 103 -18.60 -8.99 36.34
C LEU A 103 -17.34 -8.13 36.61
N ARG A 104 -16.46 -7.98 35.62
CA ARG A 104 -15.30 -7.08 35.66
C ARG A 104 -15.45 -5.96 34.64
N ASP A 105 -15.19 -4.74 35.08
CA ASP A 105 -15.05 -3.61 34.17
C ASP A 105 -13.74 -3.76 33.38
N LEU A 106 -13.87 -3.87 32.06
CA LEU A 106 -12.73 -3.84 31.17
C LEU A 106 -12.28 -2.39 30.98
N ASP A 107 -10.99 -2.19 30.70
CA ASP A 107 -10.43 -0.89 30.36
C ASP A 107 -9.74 -0.94 28.99
N TYR A 108 -9.83 0.16 28.26
CA TYR A 108 -9.02 0.34 27.08
C TYR A 108 -7.57 0.61 27.46
N SER A 109 -6.66 0.04 26.67
CA SER A 109 -5.22 0.21 26.80
C SER A 109 -4.69 1.06 25.65
N ARG A 110 -3.64 1.86 25.91
CA ARG A 110 -2.98 2.70 24.90
C ARG A 110 -2.32 1.91 23.75
N TRP A 111 -2.17 0.60 23.91
CA TRP A 111 -1.71 -0.29 22.86
C TRP A 111 -2.76 -0.48 21.75
N GLN A 112 -4.03 -0.26 22.08
CA GLN A 112 -5.09 -0.11 21.10
C GLN A 112 -4.96 1.31 20.55
N GLN A 113 -4.65 1.45 19.26
CA GLN A 113 -4.17 2.73 18.72
C GLN A 113 -5.31 3.64 18.26
N ASN A 114 -6.39 3.04 17.74
CA ASN A 114 -7.51 3.75 17.14
C ASN A 114 -8.84 3.20 17.63
N LEU A 115 -9.90 4.00 17.46
CA LEU A 115 -11.27 3.61 17.77
C LEU A 115 -12.21 4.16 16.70
N ILE A 116 -12.98 3.28 16.09
CA ILE A 116 -13.99 3.62 15.09
C ILE A 116 -15.34 3.23 15.66
N GLY A 117 -16.28 4.17 15.66
CA GLY A 117 -17.68 3.94 16.03
C GLY A 117 -18.56 3.88 14.80
N VAL A 118 -19.30 2.77 14.65
CA VAL A 118 -20.29 2.59 13.58
C VAL A 118 -21.65 2.38 14.23
N LEU A 119 -22.65 3.19 13.85
CA LEU A 119 -24.02 3.09 14.34
C LEU A 119 -24.88 2.30 13.38
N GLN A 120 -25.66 1.38 13.90
CA GLN A 120 -26.78 0.79 13.21
C GLN A 120 -28.07 1.24 13.89
N VAL A 121 -29.00 1.73 13.08
CA VAL A 121 -30.26 2.30 13.53
C VAL A 121 -31.41 1.44 13.03
N GLU A 122 -32.33 1.11 13.93
CA GLU A 122 -33.56 0.42 13.60
C GLU A 122 -34.78 1.30 13.93
N PHE A 123 -35.69 1.40 12.96
CA PHE A 123 -36.93 2.17 13.08
C PHE A 123 -38.14 1.27 12.98
N GLY A 124 -39.16 1.54 13.80
CA GLY A 124 -40.49 0.95 13.71
C GLY A 124 -41.49 1.97 13.15
N TYR A 125 -42.27 1.55 12.15
CA TYR A 125 -43.43 2.29 11.68
C TYR A 125 -44.70 1.52 12.00
N ASP A 126 -45.67 2.24 12.56
CA ASP A 126 -47.03 1.72 12.76
C ASP A 126 -47.69 1.47 11.41
N SER A 127 -48.32 0.30 11.30
CA SER A 127 -49.02 -0.15 10.09
C SER A 127 -50.14 0.77 9.60
N SER A 128 -50.60 1.74 10.43
CA SER A 128 -51.61 2.75 10.07
C SER A 128 -51.04 4.02 9.44
N SER A 129 -49.72 4.23 9.45
CA SER A 129 -49.10 5.41 8.85
C SER A 129 -49.00 5.26 7.33
N GLU A 130 -49.52 6.22 6.55
CA GLU A 130 -49.60 6.16 5.08
C GLU A 130 -48.23 6.18 4.35
N LEU A 131 -47.11 6.23 5.08
CA LEU A 131 -45.76 6.15 4.54
C LEU A 131 -45.37 4.69 4.33
N ARG A 132 -45.86 4.13 3.22
CA ARG A 132 -45.63 2.72 2.85
C ARG A 132 -44.18 2.42 2.44
N GLU A 133 -43.38 3.44 2.18
CA GLU A 133 -41.93 3.37 2.02
C GLU A 133 -41.31 4.66 2.58
N PRO A 134 -40.21 4.58 3.36
CA PRO A 134 -39.44 5.76 3.71
C PRO A 134 -38.99 6.49 2.44
N PRO A 135 -39.00 7.84 2.41
CA PRO A 135 -38.47 8.57 1.27
C PRO A 135 -37.01 8.18 1.02
N ARG A 136 -36.61 8.06 -0.26
CA ARG A 136 -35.29 7.56 -0.69
C ARG A 136 -34.08 8.35 -0.18
N GLU A 137 -34.30 9.50 0.48
CA GLU A 137 -33.25 10.35 1.05
C GLU A 137 -33.70 10.85 2.43
N LEU A 138 -33.63 9.98 3.44
CA LEU A 138 -33.86 10.36 4.83
C LEU A 138 -32.61 10.99 5.43
N GLN A 139 -32.72 12.22 5.91
CA GLN A 139 -31.65 12.93 6.59
C GLN A 139 -31.89 12.92 8.10
N LEU A 140 -31.07 12.16 8.82
CA LEU A 140 -31.07 12.11 10.28
C LEU A 140 -30.05 13.11 10.83
N THR A 141 -30.50 14.01 11.70
CA THR A 141 -29.62 14.92 12.44
C THR A 141 -29.34 14.34 13.82
N ILE A 142 -28.05 14.20 14.14
CA ILE A 142 -27.57 13.58 15.38
C ILE A 142 -26.73 14.61 16.12
N ASP A 143 -27.15 14.96 17.34
CA ASP A 143 -26.28 15.67 18.30
C ASP A 143 -25.46 14.63 19.06
N MET A 144 -24.15 14.66 18.83
CA MET A 144 -23.19 13.72 19.39
C MET A 144 -22.31 14.41 20.42
N ARG A 145 -22.18 13.78 21.57
CA ARG A 145 -21.25 14.20 22.62
C ARG A 145 -20.40 13.01 23.03
N LEU A 146 -19.11 13.08 22.72
CA LEU A 146 -18.13 12.07 23.11
C LEU A 146 -17.35 12.59 24.30
N ALA A 147 -17.25 11.77 25.33
CA ALA A 147 -16.54 12.05 26.57
C ALA A 147 -15.59 10.92 26.93
N TYR A 148 -14.60 11.23 27.77
CA TYR A 148 -13.62 10.27 28.23
C TYR A 148 -13.42 10.35 29.75
N ARG A 149 -12.87 9.28 30.29
CA ARG A 149 -12.44 9.18 31.69
C ARG A 149 -11.17 8.35 31.80
N ASN A 150 -10.27 8.72 32.70
CA ASN A 150 -9.05 7.97 32.97
C ASN A 150 -9.19 7.05 34.18
N LYS A 151 -8.31 6.05 34.24
CA LYS A 151 -8.18 5.18 35.40
C LYS A 151 -7.76 5.99 36.64
N GLY A 152 -8.60 6.00 37.67
CA GLY A 152 -8.38 6.74 38.91
C GLY A 152 -9.21 8.02 39.06
N ASP A 153 -9.89 8.47 38.00
CA ASP A 153 -10.89 9.53 38.10
C ASP A 153 -12.17 8.99 38.79
N PRO A 154 -12.93 9.81 39.54
CA PRO A 154 -14.20 9.39 40.15
C PRO A 154 -15.23 9.01 39.08
N ASP A 155 -16.26 8.24 39.44
CA ASP A 155 -17.32 7.79 38.51
C ASP A 155 -18.05 8.93 37.81
N ASN A 156 -18.18 10.07 38.48
CA ASN A 156 -18.84 11.26 37.93
C ASN A 156 -17.88 12.16 37.15
N GLY A 157 -16.58 11.82 37.08
CA GLY A 157 -15.51 12.67 36.55
C GLY A 157 -15.36 12.66 35.02
N TRP A 158 -16.46 12.56 34.28
CA TRP A 158 -16.42 12.54 32.81
C TRP A 158 -16.03 13.90 32.23
N LYS A 159 -15.15 13.89 31.22
CA LYS A 159 -14.70 15.09 30.51
C LYS A 159 -15.12 15.03 29.06
N LEU A 160 -15.68 16.13 28.54
CA LEU A 160 -16.04 16.24 27.14
C LEU A 160 -14.77 16.16 26.26
N TYR A 161 -14.77 15.24 25.31
CA TYR A 161 -13.73 15.09 24.29
C TYR A 161 -14.06 15.93 23.05
N ALA A 162 -15.24 15.69 22.49
CA ALA A 162 -15.74 16.36 21.30
C ALA A 162 -17.27 16.43 21.32
N HIS A 163 -17.80 17.50 20.75
CA HIS A 163 -19.22 17.68 20.51
C HIS A 163 -19.41 18.16 19.07
N GLY A 164 -20.39 17.59 18.38
CA GLY A 164 -20.74 17.96 17.03
C GLY A 164 -22.17 17.56 16.71
N VAL A 165 -22.87 18.44 16.00
CA VAL A 165 -24.18 18.14 15.42
C VAL A 165 -23.96 17.87 13.95
N GLU A 166 -24.22 16.64 13.53
CA GLU A 166 -23.98 16.22 12.15
C GLU A 166 -25.23 15.63 11.53
N HIS A 167 -25.29 15.71 10.21
CA HIS A 167 -26.34 15.10 9.42
C HIS A 167 -25.82 13.80 8.78
N ARG A 168 -26.70 12.80 8.70
CA ARG A 168 -26.44 11.49 8.10
C ARG A 168 -27.59 11.12 7.18
N TYR A 169 -27.25 10.67 5.99
CA TYR A 169 -28.22 10.08 5.08
C TYR A 169 -28.37 8.61 5.41
N LEU A 170 -29.62 8.16 5.47
CA LEU A 170 -29.97 6.78 5.79
C LEU A 170 -30.55 6.11 4.55
N ASP A 171 -30.00 4.94 4.24
CA ASP A 171 -30.64 3.98 3.35
C ASP A 171 -31.13 2.82 4.22
N CYS A 172 -32.42 2.50 4.13
CA CYS A 172 -33.06 1.57 5.05
C CYS A 172 -33.85 0.52 4.28
N VAL A 173 -33.68 -0.73 4.70
CA VAL A 173 -34.35 -1.88 4.11
C VAL A 173 -35.30 -2.46 5.14
N THR A 174 -36.45 -2.96 4.67
CA THR A 174 -37.41 -3.65 5.52
C THR A 174 -36.78 -4.93 6.08
N SER A 175 -36.62 -4.99 7.39
CA SER A 175 -36.02 -6.13 8.10
C SER A 175 -37.09 -7.16 8.49
N HIS A 176 -38.16 -6.70 9.13
CA HIS A 176 -39.24 -7.56 9.60
C HIS A 176 -40.60 -6.87 9.45
N VAL A 177 -41.57 -7.60 8.90
CA VAL A 177 -42.95 -7.12 8.72
C VAL A 177 -43.83 -7.85 9.73
N GLY A 178 -44.14 -7.18 10.85
CA GLY A 178 -45.06 -7.68 11.85
C GLY A 178 -46.53 -7.34 11.54
N PRO A 179 -47.48 -7.89 12.30
CA PRO A 179 -48.91 -7.60 12.14
C PRO A 179 -49.32 -6.20 12.61
N THR A 180 -48.57 -5.58 13.52
CA THR A 180 -48.83 -4.23 14.08
C THR A 180 -47.80 -3.20 13.61
N GLU A 181 -46.55 -3.62 13.49
CA GLU A 181 -45.41 -2.75 13.18
C GLU A 181 -44.52 -3.34 12.08
N THR A 182 -43.93 -2.44 11.32
CA THR A 182 -42.91 -2.77 10.31
C THR A 182 -41.56 -2.20 10.75
N LEU A 183 -40.57 -3.08 10.87
CA LEU A 183 -39.21 -2.75 11.31
C LEU A 183 -38.31 -2.57 10.09
N TYR A 184 -37.63 -1.43 10.05
CA TYR A 184 -36.64 -1.07 9.05
C TYR A 184 -35.26 -1.06 9.70
N SER A 185 -34.33 -1.83 9.14
CA SER A 185 -32.93 -1.76 9.52
C SER A 185 -32.21 -0.90 8.50
N CYS A 186 -31.51 0.12 8.97
CA CYS A 186 -30.71 0.99 8.11
C CYS A 186 -29.28 0.51 7.97
N ASP A 187 -28.63 0.95 6.90
CA ASP A 187 -27.22 0.72 6.66
C ASP A 187 -26.34 1.32 7.76
N MET A 188 -25.18 0.70 7.94
CA MET A 188 -24.17 1.07 8.92
C MET A 188 -23.66 2.50 8.70
N ILE A 189 -23.78 3.35 9.71
CA ILE A 189 -23.40 4.77 9.66
C ILE A 189 -22.05 4.96 10.36
N PRO A 190 -21.01 5.50 9.69
CA PRO A 190 -19.80 5.91 10.38
C PRO A 190 -20.08 7.13 11.28
N LEU A 191 -20.01 6.92 12.59
CA LEU A 191 -20.26 7.96 13.60
C LEU A 191 -19.00 8.78 13.85
N PHE A 192 -17.92 8.12 14.28
CA PHE A 192 -16.67 8.78 14.63
C PHE A 192 -15.46 7.90 14.37
N GLU A 193 -14.32 8.53 14.13
CA GLU A 193 -13.01 7.88 14.02
C GLU A 193 -11.97 8.63 14.86
N LEU A 194 -11.46 7.97 15.90
CA LEU A 194 -10.38 8.49 16.74
C LEU A 194 -9.06 7.88 16.29
N GLY A 195 -8.13 8.76 15.87
CA GLY A 195 -6.77 8.35 15.48
C GLY A 195 -5.82 8.05 16.65
N ALA A 196 -6.27 8.26 17.90
CA ALA A 196 -5.55 7.89 19.11
C ALA A 196 -6.57 7.43 20.17
N LEU A 197 -6.37 6.23 20.72
CA LEU A 197 -7.12 5.73 21.86
C LEU A 197 -6.23 5.81 23.13
N HIS A 198 -6.25 6.98 23.77
CA HIS A 198 -5.36 7.29 24.89
C HIS A 198 -6.00 7.04 26.27
N HIS A 199 -7.33 7.20 26.37
CA HIS A 199 -8.08 7.10 27.62
C HIS A 199 -8.63 5.69 27.86
N SER A 200 -8.95 5.39 29.12
CA SER A 200 -9.39 4.05 29.53
C SER A 200 -10.87 3.80 29.30
N PHE A 201 -11.70 4.83 29.41
CA PHE A 201 -13.15 4.74 29.25
C PHE A 201 -13.66 5.86 28.36
N TYR A 202 -14.62 5.52 27.51
CA TYR A 202 -15.30 6.44 26.61
C TYR A 202 -16.81 6.35 26.80
N LEU A 203 -17.46 7.49 26.65
CA LEU A 203 -18.90 7.64 26.79
C LEU A 203 -19.41 8.45 25.60
N LEU A 204 -20.39 7.90 24.90
CA LEU A 204 -21.03 8.57 23.78
C LEU A 204 -22.50 8.79 24.10
N ASN A 205 -22.91 10.05 24.08
CA ASN A 205 -24.30 10.44 24.23
C ASN A 205 -24.80 10.91 22.87
N LEU A 206 -25.88 10.27 22.41
CA LEU A 206 -26.57 10.59 21.17
C LEU A 206 -27.93 11.19 21.49
N ARG A 207 -28.23 12.32 20.86
CA ARG A 207 -29.53 12.97 20.91
C ARG A 207 -30.06 13.17 19.50
N PHE A 208 -31.36 13.05 19.35
CA PHE A 208 -32.06 13.24 18.10
C PHE A 208 -33.04 14.39 18.25
N PRO A 209 -32.58 15.64 18.11
CA PRO A 209 -33.44 16.80 18.33
C PRO A 209 -34.59 16.79 17.32
N LEU A 210 -35.81 16.98 17.82
CA LEU A 210 -37.00 17.24 17.01
C LEU A 210 -37.27 18.74 17.02
N ASP A 211 -37.31 19.34 15.84
CA ASP A 211 -37.66 20.74 15.68
C ASP A 211 -38.65 20.91 14.52
N THR A 212 -39.85 21.39 14.85
CA THR A 212 -40.97 21.56 13.91
C THR A 212 -40.75 22.68 12.88
N PRO A 213 -40.27 23.89 13.22
CA PRO A 213 -40.00 24.96 12.25
C PRO A 213 -38.89 24.63 11.26
N SER A 214 -37.85 23.90 11.67
CA SER A 214 -36.73 23.51 10.79
C SER A 214 -36.94 22.15 10.10
N GLN A 215 -38.08 21.49 10.34
CA GLN A 215 -38.39 20.16 9.80
C GLN A 215 -37.32 19.10 10.15
N MET A 216 -36.69 19.24 11.32
CA MET A 216 -35.64 18.31 11.75
C MET A 216 -36.25 17.05 12.35
N ASN A 217 -35.85 15.90 11.78
CA ASN A 217 -36.15 14.56 12.30
C ASN A 217 -37.66 14.22 12.46
N LEU A 218 -38.58 14.98 11.84
CA LEU A 218 -40.03 14.75 11.93
C LEU A 218 -40.53 13.55 11.10
N GLN A 219 -39.70 13.07 10.16
CA GLN A 219 -40.07 12.05 9.17
C GLN A 219 -39.81 10.62 9.66
N PHE A 220 -39.16 10.48 10.82
CA PHE A 220 -38.81 9.19 11.39
C PHE A 220 -39.98 8.62 12.19
N GLY A 221 -40.17 7.31 12.08
CA GLY A 221 -41.08 6.55 12.95
C GLY A 221 -40.56 6.48 14.39
N HIS A 222 -41.02 5.50 15.14
CA HIS A 222 -40.48 5.22 16.46
C HIS A 222 -39.05 4.66 16.32
N MET A 223 -38.08 5.24 17.01
CA MET A 223 -36.73 4.70 17.05
C MET A 223 -36.70 3.51 18.03
N HIS A 224 -36.36 2.32 17.54
CA HIS A 224 -36.50 1.08 18.32
C HIS A 224 -35.21 0.76 19.08
N ASP A 225 -34.18 0.29 18.36
CA ASP A 225 -32.88 -0.04 18.92
C ASP A 225 -31.77 0.71 18.18
N LEU A 226 -30.79 1.18 18.96
CA LEU A 226 -29.56 1.72 18.45
C LEU A 226 -28.42 0.83 18.92
N THR A 227 -27.67 0.29 17.97
CA THR A 227 -26.48 -0.51 18.27
C THR A 227 -25.25 0.20 17.77
N LEU A 228 -24.28 0.37 18.66
CA LEU A 228 -22.98 0.95 18.35
C LEU A 228 -21.94 -0.16 18.27
N THR A 229 -21.34 -0.35 17.11
CA THR A 229 -20.18 -1.22 16.93
C THR A 229 -18.91 -0.40 17.08
N ALA A 230 -18.18 -0.64 18.17
CA ALA A 230 -16.89 -0.02 18.44
C ALA A 230 -15.76 -0.93 17.97
N ILE A 231 -15.03 -0.52 16.93
CA ILE A 231 -13.91 -1.25 16.33
C ILE A 231 -12.61 -0.62 16.81
N HIS A 232 -11.72 -1.43 17.37
CA HIS A 232 -10.41 -0.96 17.84
C HIS A 232 -9.28 -1.85 17.30
N GLN A 233 -8.11 -1.27 17.04
CA GLN A 233 -6.92 -2.08 16.76
C GLN A 233 -6.49 -2.86 18.01
N ASN A 234 -6.20 -4.15 17.85
CA ASN A 234 -5.84 -4.99 19.00
C ASN A 234 -4.42 -4.66 19.51
N GLY A 235 -4.30 -4.50 20.83
CA GLY A 235 -3.02 -4.13 21.46
C GLY A 235 -1.91 -5.15 21.24
N GLY A 236 -2.21 -6.45 21.28
CA GLY A 236 -1.22 -7.50 21.01
C GLY A 236 -0.71 -7.49 19.57
N PHE A 237 -1.55 -7.15 18.59
CA PHE A 237 -1.13 -6.98 17.20
C PHE A 237 -0.19 -5.77 17.09
N THR A 238 -0.57 -4.64 17.70
CA THR A 238 0.27 -3.43 17.76
C THR A 238 1.65 -3.70 18.36
N GLN A 239 1.73 -4.50 19.43
CA GLN A 239 3.01 -4.86 20.06
C GLN A 239 3.95 -5.59 19.09
N ILE A 240 3.45 -6.60 18.38
CA ILE A 240 4.24 -7.37 17.41
C ILE A 240 4.57 -6.52 16.17
N TRP A 241 3.64 -5.68 15.74
CA TRP A 241 3.85 -4.74 14.66
C TRP A 241 4.98 -3.76 14.97
N LEU A 242 4.98 -3.18 16.18
CA LEU A 242 6.03 -2.30 16.65
C LEU A 242 7.37 -3.02 16.84
N LEU A 243 7.36 -4.25 17.34
CA LEU A 243 8.56 -5.09 17.44
C LEU A 243 9.19 -5.30 16.06
N LEU A 244 8.39 -5.65 15.06
CA LEU A 244 8.85 -5.87 13.69
C LEU A 244 9.46 -4.59 13.10
N LYS A 245 8.81 -3.44 13.27
CA LYS A 245 9.35 -2.12 12.88
C LYS A 245 10.68 -1.81 13.55
N THR A 246 10.74 -2.00 14.87
CA THR A 246 11.93 -1.73 15.70
C THR A 246 13.11 -2.60 15.29
N MET A 247 12.86 -3.87 14.96
CA MET A 247 13.89 -4.78 14.49
C MET A 247 14.39 -4.41 13.10
N LEU A 248 13.49 -4.17 12.14
CA LEU A 248 13.86 -3.93 10.74
C LEU A 248 14.50 -2.55 10.52
N PHE A 249 14.11 -1.54 11.30
CA PHE A 249 14.60 -0.16 11.17
C PHE A 249 16.14 -0.03 11.18
N PRO A 250 16.88 -0.50 12.21
CA PRO A 250 18.34 -0.37 12.24
C PRO A 250 19.03 -1.18 11.13
N PHE A 251 18.47 -2.34 10.72
CA PHE A 251 19.03 -3.11 9.61
C PHE A 251 18.91 -2.37 8.27
N VAL A 252 17.77 -1.74 8.00
CA VAL A 252 17.56 -0.95 6.77
C VAL A 252 18.47 0.29 6.76
N VAL A 253 18.58 1.00 7.88
CA VAL A 253 19.50 2.14 8.01
C VAL A 253 20.95 1.71 7.80
N GLY A 254 21.38 0.61 8.44
CA GLY A 254 22.73 0.08 8.32
C GLY A 254 23.09 -0.29 6.87
N ILE A 255 22.21 -0.98 6.15
CA ILE A 255 22.46 -1.34 4.75
C ILE A 255 22.43 -0.12 3.83
N MET A 256 21.57 0.87 4.10
CA MET A 256 21.51 2.11 3.32
C MET A 256 22.81 2.92 3.46
N ILE A 257 23.32 3.08 4.68
CA ILE A 257 24.62 3.74 4.93
C ILE A 257 25.76 2.97 4.27
N TRP A 258 25.76 1.63 4.38
CA TRP A 258 26.75 0.78 3.74
C TRP A 258 26.71 0.94 2.21
N PHE A 259 25.53 0.91 1.60
CA PHE A 259 25.37 1.09 0.15
C PHE A 259 25.87 2.46 -0.29
N TRP A 260 25.51 3.52 0.43
CA TRP A 260 25.93 4.88 0.09
C TRP A 260 27.45 5.08 0.20
N ARG A 261 28.05 4.54 1.27
CA ARG A 261 29.50 4.54 1.44
C ARG A 261 30.19 3.83 0.27
N ARG A 262 29.63 2.71 -0.21
CA ARG A 262 30.18 1.97 -1.35
C ARG A 262 30.10 2.75 -2.64
N VAL A 263 28.99 3.46 -2.89
CA VAL A 263 28.81 4.30 -4.07
C VAL A 263 29.84 5.44 -4.11
N HIS A 264 30.08 6.10 -2.97
CA HIS A 264 31.05 7.20 -2.88
C HIS A 264 32.54 6.79 -2.98
N LEU A 265 32.87 5.52 -2.77
CA LEU A 265 34.24 5.03 -2.94
C LEU A 265 34.65 4.93 -4.42
N LEU A 266 33.71 5.00 -5.35
CA LEU A 266 34.01 4.98 -6.78
C LEU A 266 34.36 6.40 -7.26
N GLN A 267 35.39 6.52 -8.11
CA GLN A 267 35.84 7.79 -8.69
C GLN A 267 34.87 8.38 -9.76
N ARG A 268 33.62 7.90 -9.84
CA ARG A 268 32.60 8.35 -10.81
C ARG A 268 31.47 9.07 -10.10
N SER A 269 30.72 9.91 -10.82
CA SER A 269 29.44 10.40 -10.32
C SER A 269 28.43 9.24 -10.18
N PRO A 270 27.62 9.21 -9.11
CA PRO A 270 26.62 8.16 -8.93
C PRO A 270 25.61 8.14 -10.08
N ALA A 271 25.20 6.95 -10.48
CA ALA A 271 24.18 6.75 -11.51
C ALA A 271 22.78 7.11 -10.99
N LEU A 272 21.85 7.44 -11.89
CA LEU A 272 20.47 7.76 -11.52
C LEU A 272 19.81 6.62 -10.73
N LEU A 273 20.02 5.35 -11.13
CA LEU A 273 19.50 4.20 -10.39
C LEU A 273 20.07 4.08 -8.97
N GLU A 274 21.32 4.47 -8.73
CA GLU A 274 21.91 4.48 -7.38
C GLU A 274 21.24 5.54 -6.49
N TYR A 275 20.94 6.72 -7.04
CA TYR A 275 20.14 7.75 -6.35
C TYR A 275 18.72 7.27 -6.05
N MET A 276 18.04 6.66 -7.03
CA MET A 276 16.68 6.15 -6.84
C MET A 276 16.61 5.05 -5.78
N LEU A 277 17.61 4.18 -5.69
CA LEU A 277 17.71 3.17 -4.64
C LEU A 277 17.89 3.78 -3.25
N ILE A 278 18.66 4.87 -3.12
CA ILE A 278 18.76 5.61 -1.86
C ILE A 278 17.43 6.25 -1.48
N TYR A 279 16.75 6.93 -2.42
CA TYR A 279 15.45 7.53 -2.12
C TYR A 279 14.40 6.47 -1.73
N LEU A 280 14.43 5.30 -2.38
CA LEU A 280 13.57 4.16 -2.04
C LEU A 280 13.91 3.58 -0.65
N GLY A 281 15.20 3.43 -0.33
CA GLY A 281 15.67 3.02 1.00
C GLY A 281 15.32 4.04 2.10
N ALA A 282 15.40 5.33 1.80
CA ALA A 282 15.02 6.41 2.70
C ALA A 282 13.50 6.42 2.96
N ALA A 283 12.68 6.23 1.92
CA ALA A 283 11.22 6.10 2.06
C ALA A 283 10.83 4.87 2.90
N LEU A 284 11.51 3.73 2.70
CA LEU A 284 11.31 2.54 3.54
C LEU A 284 11.76 2.78 4.99
N THR A 285 12.89 3.47 5.20
CA THR A 285 13.35 3.86 6.54
C THR A 285 12.32 4.75 7.23
N PHE A 286 11.74 5.71 6.49
CA PHE A 286 10.66 6.56 6.99
C PHE A 286 9.41 5.76 7.32
N LEU A 287 9.07 4.69 6.58
CA LEU A 287 7.96 3.78 6.89
C LEU A 287 8.22 2.89 8.13
N ASN A 288 9.48 2.51 8.37
CA ASN A 288 9.87 1.63 9.47
C ASN A 288 10.12 2.35 10.80
N LEU A 289 10.22 3.68 10.80
CA LEU A 289 10.43 4.47 12.00
C LEU A 289 9.32 4.18 13.05
N PRO A 290 9.64 3.65 14.24
CA PRO A 290 8.61 3.24 15.20
C PRO A 290 8.08 4.43 16.01
N LEU A 291 7.46 5.40 15.32
CA LEU A 291 6.86 6.60 15.93
C LEU A 291 5.69 6.26 16.87
N GLU A 292 5.09 5.09 16.70
CA GLU A 292 3.95 4.64 17.48
C GLU A 292 4.28 4.35 18.95
N TYR A 293 5.56 4.25 19.33
CA TYR A 293 5.90 4.27 20.76
C TYR A 293 5.56 5.61 21.43
N LEU A 294 5.62 6.72 20.68
CA LEU A 294 5.29 8.03 21.23
C LEU A 294 3.80 8.16 21.57
N SER A 295 2.92 7.44 20.87
CA SER A 295 1.47 7.46 21.14
C SER A 295 1.10 6.78 22.46
N LEU A 296 2.00 5.98 23.04
CA LEU A 296 1.81 5.39 24.38
C LEU A 296 1.99 6.44 25.50
N VAL A 297 2.82 7.45 25.25
CA VAL A 297 3.14 8.51 26.22
C VAL A 297 2.26 9.73 26.00
N TYR A 298 2.13 10.16 24.75
CA TYR A 298 1.39 11.36 24.38
C TYR A 298 0.18 11.00 23.52
N GLU A 299 -0.90 11.75 23.68
CA GLU A 299 -2.05 11.66 22.78
C GLU A 299 -1.70 12.29 21.43
N MET A 300 -1.66 11.47 20.37
CA MET A 300 -1.29 11.88 19.02
C MET A 300 -2.41 11.52 18.02
N PRO A 301 -3.46 12.35 17.89
CA PRO A 301 -4.62 12.02 17.06
C PRO A 301 -4.31 11.94 15.55
N TYR A 302 -3.20 12.55 15.10
CA TYR A 302 -2.76 12.57 13.70
C TYR A 302 -2.01 11.31 13.25
N MET A 303 -1.94 10.26 14.08
CA MET A 303 -1.13 9.07 13.78
C MET A 303 -1.62 8.28 12.56
N LEU A 304 -2.95 8.21 12.33
CA LEU A 304 -3.51 7.56 11.15
C LEU A 304 -3.08 8.29 9.87
N LEU A 305 -3.34 9.61 9.81
CA LEU A 305 -2.94 10.45 8.67
C LEU A 305 -1.43 10.37 8.41
N LEU A 306 -0.61 10.41 9.47
CA LEU A 306 0.85 10.27 9.32
C LEU A 306 1.24 8.90 8.77
N SER A 307 0.57 7.83 9.19
CA SER A 307 0.80 6.47 8.66
C SER A 307 0.46 6.38 7.18
N ASP A 308 -0.65 6.97 6.73
CA ASP A 308 -1.03 6.96 5.31
C ASP A 308 -0.05 7.75 4.47
N ILE A 309 0.36 8.94 4.93
CA ILE A 309 1.36 9.77 4.23
C ILE A 309 2.67 9.00 4.07
N ARG A 310 3.11 8.29 5.12
CA ARG A 310 4.32 7.45 5.08
C ARG A 310 4.20 6.33 4.05
N GLN A 311 3.07 5.62 4.03
CA GLN A 311 2.81 4.55 3.06
C GLN A 311 2.70 5.08 1.63
N GLY A 312 1.99 6.20 1.44
CA GLY A 312 1.83 6.88 0.16
C GLY A 312 3.16 7.33 -0.43
N ILE A 313 4.05 7.92 0.38
CA ILE A 313 5.42 8.28 -0.05
C ILE A 313 6.20 7.03 -0.49
N PHE A 314 6.13 5.94 0.28
CA PHE A 314 6.79 4.69 -0.09
C PHE A 314 6.28 4.13 -1.43
N TYR A 315 4.96 4.08 -1.64
CA TYR A 315 4.37 3.62 -2.89
C TYR A 315 4.73 4.51 -4.08
N ALA A 316 4.69 5.83 -3.90
CA ALA A 316 5.10 6.79 -4.94
C ALA A 316 6.56 6.57 -5.36
N MET A 317 7.46 6.37 -4.39
CA MET A 317 8.88 6.10 -4.66
C MET A 317 9.10 4.74 -5.32
N LEU A 318 8.36 3.70 -4.90
CA LEU A 318 8.44 2.36 -5.49
C LEU A 318 7.98 2.35 -6.95
N LEU A 319 6.83 2.97 -7.26
CA LEU A 319 6.30 3.07 -8.62
C LEU A 319 7.23 3.89 -9.52
N THR A 320 7.81 4.96 -8.98
CA THR A 320 8.81 5.76 -9.70
C THR A 320 10.08 4.97 -9.98
N PHE A 321 10.58 4.22 -8.99
CA PHE A 321 11.73 3.33 -9.15
C PHE A 321 11.52 2.33 -10.31
N TRP A 322 10.35 1.68 -10.36
CA TRP A 322 10.03 0.71 -11.41
C TRP A 322 10.05 1.29 -12.81
N LEU A 323 9.50 2.50 -12.96
CA LEU A 323 9.45 3.18 -14.25
C LEU A 323 10.85 3.58 -14.72
N VAL A 324 11.66 4.15 -13.82
CA VAL A 324 13.05 4.53 -14.11
C VAL A 324 13.89 3.30 -14.41
N PHE A 325 13.73 2.21 -13.63
CA PHE A 325 14.43 0.95 -13.82
C PHE A 325 14.17 0.34 -15.20
N ALA A 326 12.90 0.21 -15.59
CA ALA A 326 12.53 -0.26 -16.92
C ALA A 326 13.04 0.68 -18.03
N GLY A 327 13.03 1.99 -17.77
CA GLY A 327 13.52 3.03 -18.66
C GLY A 327 15.03 2.94 -18.94
N GLU A 328 15.86 2.80 -17.92
CA GLU A 328 17.32 2.73 -18.10
C GLU A 328 17.76 1.49 -18.87
N HIS A 329 17.13 0.34 -18.61
CA HIS A 329 17.42 -0.90 -19.32
C HIS A 329 16.97 -0.90 -20.79
N MET A 330 16.15 0.08 -21.22
CA MET A 330 15.79 0.30 -22.62
C MET A 330 16.87 1.09 -23.40
N LEU A 331 17.65 1.95 -22.72
CA LEU A 331 18.40 3.05 -23.35
C LEU A 331 19.81 2.72 -23.85
N ILE A 332 20.26 1.46 -23.81
CA ILE A 332 21.60 1.06 -24.25
C ILE A 332 21.71 0.99 -25.80
N GLN A 333 20.87 1.72 -26.54
CA GLN A 333 20.84 1.72 -28.01
C GLN A 333 20.77 3.10 -28.66
N ASP A 334 20.35 4.16 -27.96
CA ASP A 334 20.20 5.48 -28.57
C ASP A 334 21.24 6.46 -27.98
N ALA A 335 22.05 7.05 -28.86
CA ALA A 335 23.20 7.95 -28.67
C ALA A 335 23.28 8.80 -27.37
N PRO A 336 24.50 9.20 -26.92
CA PRO A 336 24.74 9.90 -25.66
C PRO A 336 24.17 11.33 -25.55
N ASN A 337 23.52 11.86 -26.58
CA ASN A 337 23.27 13.30 -26.73
C ASN A 337 21.86 13.81 -26.39
N LYS A 338 21.11 13.17 -25.49
CA LYS A 338 19.93 13.80 -24.84
C LYS A 338 19.85 13.42 -23.35
N SER A 339 20.71 14.03 -22.55
CA SER A 339 21.05 13.69 -21.15
C SER A 339 20.13 14.28 -20.07
N THR A 340 18.87 14.61 -20.36
CA THR A 340 17.97 15.15 -19.33
C THR A 340 16.73 14.30 -19.12
N ILE A 341 16.63 13.71 -17.92
CA ILE A 341 15.43 13.05 -17.34
C ILE A 341 14.16 13.88 -17.60
N ARG A 342 14.31 15.21 -17.52
CA ARG A 342 13.26 16.22 -17.73
C ARG A 342 12.58 16.19 -19.10
N SER A 343 13.27 15.77 -20.17
CA SER A 343 12.68 15.76 -21.53
C SER A 343 12.04 14.41 -21.89
N ARG A 344 12.53 13.30 -21.33
CA ARG A 344 12.15 11.93 -21.74
C ARG A 344 11.14 11.25 -20.82
N TYR A 345 11.21 11.46 -19.50
CA TYR A 345 10.36 10.78 -18.51
C TYR A 345 9.27 11.65 -17.89
N TRP A 346 9.33 12.98 -18.09
CA TRP A 346 8.45 13.95 -17.41
C TRP A 346 6.96 13.72 -17.66
N LYS A 347 6.57 13.30 -18.87
CA LYS A 347 5.17 13.00 -19.22
C LYS A 347 4.61 11.76 -18.53
N HIS A 348 5.47 10.85 -18.07
CA HIS A 348 5.07 9.59 -17.44
C HIS A 348 5.22 9.64 -15.92
N LEU A 349 6.26 10.33 -15.45
CA LEU A 349 6.41 10.68 -14.05
C LEU A 349 5.27 11.59 -13.56
N SER A 350 4.77 12.48 -14.43
CA SER A 350 3.61 13.31 -14.11
C SER A 350 2.36 12.49 -13.79
N ALA A 351 2.16 11.32 -14.41
CA ALA A 351 1.00 10.48 -14.10
C ALA A 351 1.05 9.94 -12.66
N VAL A 352 2.22 9.44 -12.22
CA VAL A 352 2.43 8.97 -10.84
C VAL A 352 2.26 10.11 -9.85
N VAL A 353 2.88 11.27 -10.13
CA VAL A 353 2.82 12.45 -9.26
C VAL A 353 1.38 12.96 -9.13
N VAL A 354 0.63 13.07 -10.24
CA VAL A 354 -0.77 13.50 -10.21
C VAL A 354 -1.62 12.53 -9.39
N GLY A 355 -1.47 11.22 -9.57
CA GLY A 355 -2.19 10.21 -8.79
C GLY A 355 -1.89 10.25 -7.29
N CYS A 356 -0.62 10.43 -6.93
CA CYS A 356 -0.22 10.53 -5.52
C CYS A 356 -0.72 11.82 -4.88
N ILE A 357 -0.65 12.95 -5.60
CA ILE A 357 -1.19 14.23 -5.10
C ILE A 357 -2.71 14.15 -4.95
N SER A 358 -3.43 13.52 -5.87
CA SER A 358 -4.89 13.39 -5.75
C SER A 358 -5.30 12.56 -4.54
N LEU A 359 -4.60 11.44 -4.26
CA LEU A 359 -4.85 10.64 -3.06
C LEU A 359 -4.45 11.38 -1.78
N PHE A 360 -3.33 12.10 -1.79
CA PHE A 360 -2.90 12.91 -0.65
C PHE A 360 -3.90 14.02 -0.31
N VAL A 361 -4.46 14.70 -1.32
CA VAL A 361 -5.50 15.71 -1.11
C VAL A 361 -6.78 15.06 -0.56
N PHE A 362 -7.15 13.88 -1.05
CA PHE A 362 -8.27 13.12 -0.51
C PHE A 362 -8.06 12.78 0.98
N ASP A 363 -6.91 12.23 1.35
CA ASP A 363 -6.58 11.88 2.74
C ASP A 363 -6.60 13.11 3.66
N ILE A 364 -6.12 14.28 3.19
CA ILE A 364 -6.20 15.53 3.96
C ILE A 364 -7.65 15.99 4.12
N CYS A 365 -8.48 15.90 3.10
CA CYS A 365 -9.87 16.32 3.15
C CYS A 365 -10.71 15.40 4.06
N GLU A 366 -10.42 14.10 4.11
CA GLU A 366 -11.10 13.16 4.98
C GLU A 366 -10.46 13.14 6.38
N ARG A 367 -9.26 12.56 6.51
CA ARG A 367 -8.57 12.34 7.79
C ARG A 367 -8.00 13.61 8.40
N GLY A 368 -7.63 14.60 7.58
CA GLY A 368 -7.14 15.89 8.08
C GLY A 368 -8.22 16.72 8.76
N VAL A 369 -9.47 16.68 8.26
CA VAL A 369 -10.61 17.37 8.88
C VAL A 369 -11.08 16.64 10.14
N GLN A 370 -11.02 15.30 10.14
CA GLN A 370 -11.33 14.46 11.30
C GLN A 370 -10.51 14.81 12.55
N LEU A 371 -9.31 15.39 12.40
CA LEU A 371 -8.49 15.84 13.53
C LEU A 371 -9.13 16.96 14.34
N ARG A 372 -9.95 17.79 13.71
CA ARG A 372 -10.68 18.88 14.39
C ARG A 372 -12.08 18.45 14.80
N ASN A 373 -12.73 17.64 13.98
CA ASN A 373 -14.05 17.10 14.27
C ASN A 373 -14.06 15.58 14.00
N PRO A 374 -14.00 14.74 15.04
CA PRO A 374 -13.94 13.28 14.85
C PRO A 374 -15.22 12.69 14.26
N PHE A 375 -16.32 13.45 14.25
CA PHE A 375 -17.60 13.08 13.65
C PHE A 375 -17.72 13.47 12.18
N TYR A 376 -16.72 14.13 11.60
CA TYR A 376 -16.76 14.51 10.20
C TYR A 376 -16.57 13.30 9.28
N SER A 377 -17.33 13.26 8.18
CA SER A 377 -17.10 12.32 7.08
C SER A 377 -17.42 13.03 5.76
N ILE A 378 -16.52 12.93 4.78
CA ILE A 378 -16.68 13.58 3.47
C ILE A 378 -17.85 12.98 2.66
N TRP A 379 -18.20 11.73 2.95
CA TRP A 379 -19.23 10.94 2.27
C TRP A 379 -20.65 11.37 2.62
N THR A 380 -20.82 12.16 3.68
CA THR A 380 -22.14 12.57 4.16
C THR A 380 -22.75 13.63 3.26
N THR A 381 -21.96 14.58 2.75
CA THR A 381 -22.49 15.65 1.90
C THR A 381 -22.46 15.22 0.43
N PRO A 382 -23.53 15.49 -0.36
CA PRO A 382 -23.54 15.12 -1.77
C PRO A 382 -22.46 15.85 -2.59
N LEU A 383 -22.06 17.06 -2.16
CA LEU A 383 -20.93 17.77 -2.74
C LEU A 383 -19.58 17.13 -2.35
N GLY A 384 -19.39 16.82 -1.06
CA GLY A 384 -18.18 16.16 -0.55
C GLY A 384 -17.94 14.81 -1.20
N ALA A 385 -18.98 13.96 -1.29
CA ALA A 385 -18.91 12.66 -1.94
C ALA A 385 -18.53 12.77 -3.42
N LYS A 386 -19.10 13.73 -4.17
CA LYS A 386 -18.72 13.97 -5.58
C LYS A 386 -17.26 14.41 -5.71
N VAL A 387 -16.78 15.27 -4.81
CA VAL A 387 -15.39 15.75 -4.79
C VAL A 387 -14.43 14.60 -4.44
N ALA A 388 -14.73 13.82 -3.40
CA ALA A 388 -13.99 12.62 -3.01
C ALA A 388 -13.88 11.61 -4.16
N MET A 389 -15.01 11.26 -4.77
CA MET A 389 -15.06 10.36 -5.92
C MET A 389 -14.25 10.90 -7.11
N THR A 390 -14.23 12.22 -7.34
CA THR A 390 -13.41 12.82 -8.40
C THR A 390 -11.91 12.59 -8.16
N PHE A 391 -11.42 12.76 -6.92
CA PHE A 391 -10.02 12.49 -6.58
C PHE A 391 -9.65 11.01 -6.73
N ILE A 392 -10.53 10.11 -6.28
CA ILE A 392 -10.33 8.66 -6.39
C ILE A 392 -10.32 8.22 -7.86
N VAL A 393 -11.27 8.71 -8.67
CA VAL A 393 -11.32 8.41 -10.11
C VAL A 393 -10.09 8.96 -10.83
N LEU A 394 -9.65 10.18 -10.52
CA LEU A 394 -8.43 10.76 -11.09
C LEU A 394 -7.19 9.91 -10.76
N ALA A 395 -7.07 9.47 -9.50
CA ALA A 395 -6.02 8.55 -9.08
C ALA A 395 -6.09 7.22 -9.84
N GLY A 396 -7.27 6.62 -9.96
CA GLY A 396 -7.50 5.37 -10.69
C GLY A 396 -7.12 5.46 -12.16
N VAL A 397 -7.53 6.52 -12.87
CA VAL A 397 -7.16 6.77 -14.27
C VAL A 397 -5.64 6.93 -14.41
N SER A 398 -5.01 7.68 -13.50
CA SER A 398 -3.55 7.86 -13.52
C SER A 398 -2.79 6.55 -13.30
N ALA A 399 -3.29 5.67 -12.41
CA ALA A 399 -2.73 4.35 -12.16
C ALA A 399 -2.90 3.41 -13.36
N ALA A 400 -4.05 3.44 -14.05
CA ALA A 400 -4.27 2.71 -15.29
C ALA A 400 -3.31 3.14 -16.41
N ILE A 401 -3.14 4.45 -16.62
CA ILE A 401 -2.17 4.99 -17.59
C ILE A 401 -0.75 4.55 -17.24
N TYR A 402 -0.38 4.62 -15.96
CA TYR A 402 0.92 4.14 -15.47
C TYR A 402 1.12 2.65 -15.78
N PHE A 403 0.14 1.80 -15.49
CA PHE A 403 0.26 0.36 -15.69
C PHE A 403 0.37 -0.02 -17.17
N LEU A 404 -0.46 0.58 -18.03
CA LEU A 404 -0.37 0.40 -19.49
C LEU A 404 1.02 0.78 -20.01
N PHE A 405 1.55 1.90 -19.54
CA PHE A 405 2.88 2.36 -19.91
C PHE A 405 3.99 1.42 -19.41
N LEU A 406 3.92 0.97 -18.16
CA LEU A 406 4.87 0.03 -17.59
C LEU A 406 4.88 -1.28 -18.37
N CYS A 407 3.70 -1.82 -18.71
CA CYS A 407 3.56 -3.00 -19.55
C CYS A 407 4.17 -2.80 -20.95
N TYR A 408 3.91 -1.67 -21.59
CA TYR A 408 4.51 -1.31 -22.88
C TYR A 408 6.05 -1.27 -22.81
N MET A 409 6.60 -0.61 -21.78
CA MET A 409 8.04 -0.52 -21.56
C MET A 409 8.67 -1.90 -21.34
N ILE A 410 8.06 -2.73 -20.50
CA ILE A 410 8.51 -4.10 -20.25
C ILE A 410 8.48 -4.92 -21.54
N TRP A 411 7.38 -4.87 -22.30
CA TRP A 411 7.26 -5.57 -23.60
C TRP A 411 8.35 -5.13 -24.58
N LYS A 412 8.60 -3.83 -24.69
CA LYS A 412 9.63 -3.27 -25.57
C LYS A 412 11.03 -3.72 -25.14
N VAL A 413 11.34 -3.74 -23.85
CA VAL A 413 12.63 -4.24 -23.36
C VAL A 413 12.80 -5.72 -23.69
N PHE A 414 11.75 -6.55 -23.53
CA PHE A 414 11.81 -7.96 -23.93
C PHE A 414 12.03 -8.13 -25.44
N ARG A 415 11.36 -7.33 -26.27
CA ARG A 415 11.56 -7.35 -27.73
C ARG A 415 12.99 -6.98 -28.11
N ASN A 416 13.52 -5.89 -27.57
CA ASN A 416 14.90 -5.45 -27.82
C ASN A 416 15.94 -6.49 -27.36
N ILE A 417 15.69 -7.19 -26.25
CA ILE A 417 16.53 -8.30 -25.79
C ILE A 417 16.45 -9.48 -26.77
N GLY A 418 15.26 -9.77 -27.32
CA GLY A 418 15.06 -10.78 -28.36
C GLY A 418 15.87 -10.49 -29.62
N ASP A 419 15.75 -9.28 -30.16
CA ASP A 419 16.44 -8.83 -31.39
C ASP A 419 17.98 -8.80 -31.22
N LYS A 420 18.47 -8.54 -30.00
CA LYS A 420 19.91 -8.62 -29.68
C LYS A 420 20.43 -10.05 -29.49
N ARG A 421 19.55 -11.04 -29.23
CA ARG A 421 19.95 -12.45 -29.11
C ARG A 421 20.25 -13.06 -30.48
N THR A 422 19.61 -12.58 -31.54
CA THR A 422 19.79 -13.10 -32.91
C THR A 422 21.03 -12.54 -33.61
N SER A 423 21.52 -11.36 -33.21
CA SER A 423 22.72 -10.69 -33.75
C SER A 423 24.02 -11.03 -32.99
N LEU A 424 23.95 -11.87 -31.97
CA LEU A 424 25.08 -12.33 -31.17
C LEU A 424 26.15 -13.14 -31.91
N PRO A 425 25.81 -14.07 -32.83
CA PRO A 425 26.81 -14.90 -33.49
C PRO A 425 27.67 -14.17 -34.53
N SER A 426 27.35 -12.92 -34.89
CA SER A 426 28.06 -12.11 -35.90
C SER A 426 29.00 -11.03 -35.34
N MET A 427 29.22 -10.95 -34.01
CA MET A 427 30.15 -9.98 -33.39
C MET A 427 31.58 -10.53 -33.19
N SER A 428 32.59 -9.64 -33.20
CA SER A 428 34.02 -9.98 -33.05
C SER A 428 34.37 -10.69 -31.74
N GLN A 429 35.36 -11.61 -31.79
CA GLN A 429 35.73 -12.52 -30.69
C GLN A 429 35.99 -11.83 -29.34
N ALA A 430 36.58 -10.63 -29.31
CA ALA A 430 36.83 -9.88 -28.07
C ALA A 430 35.54 -9.38 -27.39
N ARG A 431 34.55 -8.92 -28.17
CA ARG A 431 33.20 -8.59 -27.66
C ARG A 431 32.44 -9.84 -27.26
N ARG A 432 32.66 -10.94 -27.97
CA ARG A 432 32.06 -12.25 -27.70
C ARG A 432 32.57 -12.85 -26.39
N LEU A 433 33.86 -12.73 -26.08
CA LEU A 433 34.47 -13.19 -24.82
C LEU A 433 33.94 -12.44 -23.59
N HIS A 434 33.71 -11.11 -23.70
CA HIS A 434 33.02 -10.32 -22.67
C HIS A 434 31.56 -10.78 -22.44
N TYR A 435 31.00 -11.59 -23.35
CA TYR A 435 29.64 -12.13 -23.28
C TYR A 435 29.56 -13.65 -23.01
N GLU A 436 30.60 -14.44 -23.34
CA GLU A 436 30.62 -15.91 -23.26
C GLU A 436 31.29 -16.47 -21.98
N VAL A 437 32.17 -15.72 -21.29
CA VAL A 437 32.98 -16.22 -20.15
C VAL A 437 32.18 -16.65 -18.90
N TYR A 438 30.85 -16.55 -18.90
CA TYR A 438 30.02 -16.93 -17.76
C TYR A 438 29.42 -18.35 -17.82
N LEU A 439 29.66 -19.10 -18.91
CA LEU A 439 28.93 -20.35 -19.16
C LEU A 439 29.65 -21.65 -18.79
N ASP A 440 30.74 -21.61 -18.01
CA ASP A 440 31.37 -22.85 -17.55
C ASP A 440 31.81 -22.77 -16.08
N ARG A 441 30.85 -23.03 -15.18
CA ARG A 441 31.07 -23.69 -13.88
C ARG A 441 29.75 -23.98 -13.17
N ASP A 442 29.39 -25.26 -13.20
CA ASP A 442 28.66 -26.02 -12.19
C ASP A 442 27.30 -25.48 -11.71
N VAL A 443 26.23 -25.83 -12.43
CA VAL A 443 24.84 -25.76 -11.93
C VAL A 443 24.12 -27.07 -12.26
N GLU A 444 24.58 -28.17 -11.66
CA GLU A 444 24.00 -29.51 -11.86
C GLU A 444 23.19 -30.06 -10.67
N SER A 445 22.86 -29.25 -9.65
CA SER A 445 22.20 -29.77 -8.44
C SER A 445 20.95 -29.01 -7.93
N TRP A 446 20.31 -28.22 -8.78
CA TRP A 446 19.14 -27.40 -8.40
C TRP A 446 17.74 -28.06 -8.42
N PRO A 447 17.48 -29.21 -9.07
CA PRO A 447 16.14 -29.82 -9.04
C PRO A 447 15.72 -30.41 -7.68
N GLN A 448 16.68 -30.83 -6.85
CA GLN A 448 16.38 -31.54 -5.59
C GLN A 448 16.19 -30.60 -4.39
N ILE A 449 16.86 -29.44 -4.38
CA ILE A 449 16.80 -28.48 -3.26
C ILE A 449 15.51 -27.67 -3.31
N LEU A 450 15.11 -27.15 -4.48
CA LEU A 450 13.81 -26.47 -4.64
C LEU A 450 12.63 -27.42 -4.41
N TYR A 451 12.76 -28.70 -4.77
CA TYR A 451 11.74 -29.72 -4.49
C TYR A 451 11.57 -29.98 -2.99
N PHE A 452 12.66 -29.94 -2.20
CA PHE A 452 12.64 -30.13 -0.75
C PHE A 452 12.01 -28.94 0.00
N TYR A 453 12.39 -27.71 -0.38
CA TYR A 453 11.82 -26.48 0.22
C TYR A 453 10.38 -26.20 -0.23
N TRP A 454 10.01 -26.58 -1.46
CA TRP A 454 8.63 -26.50 -1.96
C TRP A 454 7.70 -27.51 -1.27
N LYS A 455 8.21 -28.67 -0.83
CA LYS A 455 7.44 -29.65 -0.03
C LYS A 455 7.00 -29.09 1.34
N ALA A 456 7.75 -28.12 1.88
CA ALA A 456 7.40 -27.43 3.13
C ALA A 456 6.39 -26.28 2.93
N PHE A 457 6.26 -25.75 1.71
CA PHE A 457 5.32 -24.66 1.37
C PHE A 457 4.04 -25.16 0.66
N THR A 458 4.02 -26.41 0.20
CA THR A 458 2.88 -27.07 -0.45
C THR A 458 1.87 -27.64 0.54
N LEU A 459 1.34 -26.78 1.40
CA LEU A 459 0.09 -27.06 2.11
C LEU A 459 -1.06 -26.08 1.79
N LEU A 460 -0.84 -25.05 0.95
CA LEU A 460 -1.82 -23.94 0.85
C LEU A 460 -2.33 -23.48 -0.53
N CYS A 461 -1.86 -23.95 -1.70
CA CYS A 461 -2.56 -23.62 -2.96
C CYS A 461 -2.14 -24.46 -4.17
N GLY A 462 -3.05 -25.25 -4.75
CA GLY A 462 -2.79 -26.16 -5.88
C GLY A 462 -2.63 -25.50 -7.25
N SER A 463 -3.10 -24.26 -7.41
CA SER A 463 -3.20 -23.59 -8.73
C SER A 463 -1.91 -22.91 -9.20
N PHE A 464 -0.93 -22.69 -8.32
CA PHE A 464 0.33 -22.01 -8.64
C PHE A 464 1.39 -22.92 -9.30
N LYS A 465 1.19 -24.24 -9.26
CA LYS A 465 2.18 -25.25 -9.66
C LYS A 465 2.52 -25.18 -11.15
N ALA A 466 1.54 -25.03 -12.03
CA ALA A 466 1.73 -25.05 -13.48
C ALA A 466 2.37 -23.76 -14.03
N ILE A 467 2.00 -22.61 -13.45
CA ILE A 467 2.53 -21.30 -13.84
C ILE A 467 3.99 -21.18 -13.39
N LEU A 468 4.31 -21.57 -12.15
CA LEU A 468 5.67 -21.51 -11.65
C LEU A 468 6.59 -22.55 -12.32
N ILE A 469 6.11 -23.76 -12.61
CA ILE A 469 6.88 -24.76 -13.38
C ILE A 469 7.15 -24.26 -14.81
N SER A 470 6.18 -23.62 -15.47
CA SER A 470 6.42 -22.97 -16.77
C SER A 470 7.46 -21.85 -16.67
N ILE A 471 7.43 -21.05 -15.60
CA ILE A 471 8.40 -19.97 -15.36
C ILE A 471 9.80 -20.51 -15.04
N LEU A 472 9.92 -21.57 -14.24
CA LEU A 472 11.17 -22.23 -13.87
C LEU A 472 11.77 -23.02 -15.04
N LEU A 473 10.94 -23.64 -15.88
CA LEU A 473 11.39 -24.27 -17.12
C LEU A 473 11.89 -23.22 -18.12
N LYS A 474 11.23 -22.05 -18.18
CA LYS A 474 11.69 -20.90 -18.99
C LYS A 474 12.93 -20.22 -18.40
N TRP A 475 13.22 -20.42 -17.10
CA TRP A 475 14.44 -19.97 -16.43
C TRP A 475 15.68 -20.80 -16.81
N LYS A 476 15.50 -22.10 -17.11
CA LYS A 476 16.59 -22.99 -17.57
C LYS A 476 17.22 -22.54 -18.91
N GLU A 477 16.52 -21.75 -19.71
CA GLU A 477 16.90 -21.47 -21.11
C GLU A 477 17.58 -20.10 -21.35
N SER A 478 17.85 -19.33 -20.29
CA SER A 478 18.28 -17.93 -20.40
C SER A 478 19.55 -17.58 -19.61
N GLN A 479 20.64 -18.31 -19.83
CA GLN A 479 21.98 -17.84 -19.49
C GLN A 479 22.58 -17.10 -20.70
N THR A 480 22.44 -15.77 -20.74
CA THR A 480 23.20 -14.92 -21.66
C THR A 480 23.32 -13.51 -21.11
N LYS A 481 24.57 -13.04 -20.92
CA LYS A 481 25.00 -11.65 -20.61
C LYS A 481 24.53 -11.07 -19.26
N GLY A 482 25.48 -10.69 -18.39
CA GLY A 482 25.23 -10.20 -17.02
C GLY A 482 24.15 -9.11 -16.88
N LEU A 483 24.06 -8.17 -17.83
CA LEU A 483 23.03 -7.12 -17.78
C LEU A 483 21.59 -7.61 -18.06
N ILE A 484 21.42 -8.54 -19.01
CA ILE A 484 20.10 -9.12 -19.33
C ILE A 484 19.64 -10.02 -18.18
N TYR A 485 20.59 -10.72 -17.54
CA TYR A 485 20.34 -11.52 -16.35
C TYR A 485 19.82 -10.67 -15.18
N ARG A 486 20.43 -9.49 -14.89
CA ARG A 486 19.96 -8.57 -13.83
C ARG A 486 18.50 -8.16 -14.00
N PHE A 487 18.16 -7.71 -15.20
CA PHE A 487 16.82 -7.25 -15.52
C PHE A 487 15.78 -8.37 -15.37
N LYS A 488 16.07 -9.56 -15.92
CA LYS A 488 15.18 -10.73 -15.80
C LYS A 488 15.04 -11.22 -14.36
N PHE A 489 16.15 -11.27 -13.61
CA PHE A 489 16.14 -11.69 -12.21
C PHE A 489 15.29 -10.76 -11.35
N LEU A 490 15.51 -9.44 -11.47
CA LEU A 490 14.78 -8.47 -10.65
C LEU A 490 13.29 -8.42 -11.01
N MET A 491 12.98 -8.47 -12.31
CA MET A 491 11.59 -8.49 -12.75
C MET A 491 10.86 -9.74 -12.26
N LEU A 492 11.49 -10.91 -12.33
CA LEU A 492 10.91 -12.14 -11.81
C LEU A 492 10.66 -12.06 -10.31
N ALA A 493 11.65 -11.62 -9.53
CA ALA A 493 11.51 -11.44 -8.09
C ALA A 493 10.32 -10.53 -7.75
N THR A 494 10.13 -9.47 -8.53
CA THR A 494 9.06 -8.50 -8.33
C THR A 494 7.69 -9.04 -8.70
N LEU A 495 7.59 -9.73 -9.83
CA LEU A 495 6.34 -10.39 -10.22
C LEU A 495 5.93 -11.42 -9.17
N VAL A 496 6.88 -12.15 -8.59
CA VAL A 496 6.63 -13.07 -7.48
C VAL A 496 6.14 -12.30 -6.24
N CYS A 497 6.82 -11.23 -5.82
CA CYS A 497 6.39 -10.42 -4.67
C CYS A 497 4.99 -9.82 -4.88
N ALA A 498 4.72 -9.27 -6.07
CA ALA A 498 3.42 -8.70 -6.42
C ALA A 498 2.33 -9.77 -6.45
N ALA A 499 2.58 -10.93 -7.08
CA ALA A 499 1.63 -12.04 -7.13
C ALA A 499 1.32 -12.60 -5.73
N LEU A 500 2.33 -12.75 -4.87
CA LEU A 500 2.14 -13.18 -3.48
C LEU A 500 1.36 -12.15 -2.66
N THR A 501 1.59 -10.85 -2.89
CA THR A 501 0.84 -9.78 -2.22
C THR A 501 -0.63 -9.82 -2.63
N VAL A 502 -0.93 -9.94 -3.93
CA VAL A 502 -2.32 -10.03 -4.43
C VAL A 502 -2.99 -11.32 -3.98
N ALA A 503 -2.31 -12.46 -4.10
CA ALA A 503 -2.86 -13.75 -3.66
C ALA A 503 -3.14 -13.74 -2.15
N GLY A 504 -2.23 -13.19 -1.35
CA GLY A 504 -2.42 -13.03 0.09
C GLY A 504 -3.59 -12.10 0.42
N PHE A 505 -3.75 -11.00 -0.33
CA PHE A 505 -4.87 -10.09 -0.14
C PHE A 505 -6.21 -10.78 -0.43
N VAL A 506 -6.32 -11.46 -1.57
CA VAL A 506 -7.54 -12.21 -1.95
C VAL A 506 -7.85 -13.30 -0.93
N MET A 507 -6.84 -14.07 -0.49
CA MET A 507 -7.04 -15.06 0.56
C MET A 507 -7.48 -14.43 1.88
N GLY A 508 -6.94 -13.27 2.25
CA GLY A 508 -7.34 -12.53 3.45
C GLY A 508 -8.81 -12.07 3.41
N GLN A 509 -9.29 -11.62 2.25
CA GLN A 509 -10.69 -11.25 2.05
C GLN A 509 -11.63 -12.48 2.05
N MET A 510 -11.16 -13.61 1.54
CA MET A 510 -11.94 -14.87 1.52
C MET A 510 -11.94 -15.60 2.86
N ALA A 511 -10.96 -15.35 3.73
CA ALA A 511 -10.76 -16.06 4.99
C ALA A 511 -11.60 -15.53 6.16
N GLU A 512 -12.63 -14.72 5.91
CA GLU A 512 -13.62 -14.32 6.93
C GLU A 512 -14.39 -15.51 7.54
N GLY A 513 -14.22 -16.73 7.02
CA GLY A 513 -14.55 -17.99 7.71
C GLY A 513 -13.32 -18.60 8.37
N GLN A 514 -13.30 -18.70 9.70
CA GLN A 514 -12.22 -19.27 10.52
C GLN A 514 -11.75 -20.65 9.99
N TRP A 515 -10.48 -20.76 9.60
CA TRP A 515 -9.85 -22.06 9.32
C TRP A 515 -9.32 -22.62 10.65
N ASP A 516 -10.10 -23.46 11.31
CA ASP A 516 -9.68 -24.10 12.55
C ASP A 516 -8.77 -25.30 12.25
N TRP A 517 -7.49 -25.02 11.98
CA TRP A 517 -6.47 -26.07 11.84
C TRP A 517 -6.05 -26.53 13.24
N ASN A 518 -6.82 -27.48 13.79
CA ASN A 518 -6.55 -28.21 15.03
C ASN A 518 -6.82 -27.40 16.33
N ASP A 519 -7.52 -28.02 17.28
CA ASP A 519 -8.10 -27.43 18.52
C ASP A 519 -7.12 -26.71 19.48
N ASN A 520 -5.82 -26.65 19.15
CA ASN A 520 -4.77 -26.14 20.04
C ASN A 520 -3.98 -24.94 19.49
N VAL A 521 -4.11 -24.57 18.20
CA VAL A 521 -3.41 -23.40 17.62
C VAL A 521 -4.27 -22.71 16.56
N ALA A 522 -5.02 -21.68 16.96
CA ALA A 522 -5.73 -20.82 16.03
C ALA A 522 -4.74 -19.96 15.24
N ILE A 523 -4.33 -20.41 14.05
CA ILE A 523 -3.49 -19.64 13.13
C ILE A 523 -4.31 -18.45 12.61
N GLN A 524 -3.73 -17.26 12.67
CA GLN A 524 -4.43 -16.04 12.24
C GLN A 524 -3.94 -15.55 10.87
N PRO A 525 -4.70 -15.84 9.80
CA PRO A 525 -4.24 -15.57 8.43
C PRO A 525 -4.12 -14.08 8.14
N THR A 526 -5.01 -13.24 8.68
CA THR A 526 -5.02 -11.80 8.45
C THR A 526 -3.77 -11.12 9.04
N SER A 527 -3.40 -11.47 10.27
CA SER A 527 -2.21 -10.94 10.93
C SER A 527 -0.93 -11.46 10.26
N ALA A 528 -0.88 -12.74 9.89
CA ALA A 528 0.22 -13.32 9.10
C ALA A 528 0.41 -12.61 7.75
N PHE A 529 -0.69 -12.27 7.08
CA PHE A 529 -0.65 -11.54 5.82
C PHE A 529 -0.05 -10.15 5.99
N LEU A 530 -0.52 -9.36 6.96
CA LEU A 530 -0.03 -8.00 7.19
C LEU A 530 1.46 -7.98 7.54
N THR A 531 1.92 -8.80 8.49
CA THR A 531 3.34 -8.86 8.86
C THR A 531 4.19 -9.46 7.74
N GLY A 532 3.66 -10.45 7.02
CA GLY A 532 4.31 -11.09 5.90
C GLY A 532 4.55 -10.12 4.74
N VAL A 533 3.54 -9.40 4.28
CA VAL A 533 3.69 -8.40 3.20
C VAL A 533 4.64 -7.29 3.64
N TYR A 534 4.51 -6.80 4.87
CA TYR A 534 5.42 -5.79 5.40
C TYR A 534 6.88 -6.26 5.43
N GLY A 535 7.12 -7.50 5.90
CA GLY A 535 8.44 -8.14 5.86
C GLY A 535 8.96 -8.35 4.44
N MET A 536 8.10 -8.71 3.50
CA MET A 536 8.44 -8.99 2.11
C MET A 536 9.00 -7.77 1.40
N TRP A 537 8.32 -6.63 1.53
CA TRP A 537 8.78 -5.38 0.93
C TRP A 537 10.07 -4.87 1.58
N ASN A 538 10.23 -5.07 2.90
CA ASN A 538 11.48 -4.77 3.59
C ASN A 538 12.66 -5.60 3.07
N ILE A 539 12.48 -6.92 2.98
CA ILE A 539 13.47 -7.86 2.46
C ILE A 539 13.76 -7.58 0.97
N TYR A 540 12.74 -7.22 0.20
CA TYR A 540 12.88 -6.87 -1.21
C TYR A 540 13.80 -5.65 -1.41
N ILE A 541 13.59 -4.55 -0.67
CA ILE A 541 14.46 -3.37 -0.75
C ILE A 541 15.85 -3.66 -0.18
N PHE A 542 15.94 -4.44 0.89
CA PHE A 542 17.22 -4.89 1.44
C PHE A 542 18.04 -5.67 0.40
N ALA A 543 17.40 -6.60 -0.33
CA ALA A 543 18.02 -7.34 -1.41
C ALA A 543 18.45 -6.43 -2.57
N LEU A 544 17.63 -5.45 -2.93
CA LEU A 544 17.96 -4.45 -3.94
C LEU A 544 19.25 -3.68 -3.59
N LEU A 545 19.33 -3.16 -2.38
CA LEU A 545 20.50 -2.40 -1.90
C LEU A 545 21.77 -3.27 -1.89
N ILE A 546 21.67 -4.55 -1.54
CA ILE A 546 22.84 -5.47 -1.59
C ILE A 546 23.24 -5.80 -3.02
N LEU A 547 22.30 -6.22 -3.85
CA LEU A 547 22.59 -6.76 -5.18
C LEU A 547 23.07 -5.68 -6.17
N TYR A 548 22.56 -4.46 -6.02
CA TYR A 548 22.93 -3.32 -6.86
C TYR A 548 24.10 -2.50 -6.29
N ALA A 549 24.65 -2.85 -5.12
CA ALA A 549 25.84 -2.19 -4.62
C ALA A 549 27.06 -2.39 -5.55
N PRO A 550 27.97 -1.41 -5.65
CA PRO A 550 29.22 -1.56 -6.40
C PRO A 550 30.12 -2.65 -5.82
N SER A 551 30.72 -3.51 -6.65
CA SER A 551 31.67 -4.55 -6.22
C SER A 551 33.12 -4.04 -6.16
N HIS A 552 33.94 -4.59 -5.25
CA HIS A 552 35.36 -4.24 -5.10
C HIS A 552 36.30 -5.00 -6.06
N LYS A 553 35.80 -6.01 -6.77
CA LYS A 553 36.64 -6.75 -7.72
C LYS A 553 36.85 -5.89 -8.96
N GLN A 554 38.05 -5.32 -9.09
CA GLN A 554 38.55 -4.83 -10.37
C GLN A 554 38.79 -6.02 -11.29
N TRP A 555 38.46 -5.84 -12.57
CA TRP A 555 38.86 -6.80 -13.60
C TRP A 555 40.39 -6.93 -13.59
N PRO A 556 40.96 -8.13 -13.76
CA PRO A 556 42.37 -8.24 -14.06
C PRO A 556 42.63 -7.46 -15.35
N THR A 557 43.39 -6.37 -15.27
CA THR A 557 44.06 -5.83 -16.45
C THR A 557 44.99 -6.94 -16.96
N MET A 558 44.79 -7.36 -18.21
CA MET A 558 45.71 -8.28 -18.88
C MET A 558 47.11 -7.65 -18.87
N HIS A 559 47.96 -8.11 -17.95
CA HIS A 559 49.40 -8.01 -18.07
C HIS A 559 49.92 -9.40 -18.42
N HIS A 560 50.40 -9.55 -19.64
CA HIS A 560 51.41 -10.53 -20.03
C HIS A 560 52.25 -9.82 -21.09
N SER A 561 53.37 -9.20 -20.69
CA SER A 561 54.71 -9.80 -20.48
C SER A 561 55.44 -9.99 -21.81
N ASP A 562 56.50 -9.21 -21.97
CA ASP A 562 57.49 -9.29 -23.04
C ASP A 562 57.96 -10.72 -23.28
N GLU A 563 57.85 -11.20 -24.53
CA GLU A 563 58.81 -12.05 -25.26
C GLU A 563 58.18 -12.51 -26.59
N THR A 564 58.27 -11.67 -27.63
CA THR A 564 58.56 -12.03 -29.04
C THR A 564 58.29 -10.79 -29.92
N THR A 565 59.32 -9.97 -30.05
CA THR A 565 59.39 -8.90 -31.05
C THR A 565 59.54 -9.52 -32.45
N GLN A 566 58.95 -8.85 -33.45
CA GLN A 566 59.13 -9.06 -34.90
C GLN A 566 58.22 -10.08 -35.61
N SER A 567 56.90 -9.83 -35.62
CA SER A 567 56.08 -10.15 -36.82
C SER A 567 54.74 -9.42 -36.93
N ASN A 568 54.27 -8.71 -35.89
CA ASN A 568 52.88 -8.22 -35.84
C ASN A 568 52.70 -6.69 -35.93
N GLU A 569 53.71 -5.93 -36.34
CA GLU A 569 53.52 -4.49 -36.63
C GLU A 569 52.76 -4.24 -37.95
N ASN A 570 52.75 -5.22 -38.87
CA ASN A 570 52.07 -5.05 -40.17
C ASN A 570 50.57 -5.42 -40.17
N ILE A 571 50.05 -6.03 -39.10
CA ILE A 571 48.63 -6.43 -39.02
C ILE A 571 47.78 -5.40 -38.25
N VAL A 572 48.41 -4.66 -37.32
CA VAL A 572 47.72 -3.58 -36.58
C VAL A 572 47.59 -2.31 -37.44
N ALA A 573 48.55 -2.06 -38.35
CA ALA A 573 48.47 -0.96 -39.30
C ALA A 573 47.35 -1.13 -40.34
N SER A 574 47.04 -2.36 -40.77
CA SER A 574 45.95 -2.62 -41.74
C SER A 574 44.55 -2.53 -41.13
N ALA A 575 44.40 -2.70 -39.81
CA ALA A 575 43.13 -2.56 -39.12
C ALA A 575 42.80 -1.09 -38.77
N ALA A 576 43.81 -0.23 -38.61
CA ALA A 576 43.62 1.20 -38.39
C ALA A 576 43.28 1.97 -39.69
N SER A 577 43.61 1.42 -40.87
CA SER A 577 43.29 2.03 -42.16
C SER A 577 41.84 1.83 -42.63
N GLU A 578 41.10 0.84 -42.11
CA GLU A 578 39.69 0.60 -42.48
C GLU A 578 38.68 1.45 -41.68
N GLU A 579 39.05 2.01 -40.51
CA GLU A 579 38.14 2.85 -39.71
C GLU A 579 38.15 4.34 -40.13
N ILE A 580 38.99 4.76 -41.08
CA ILE A 580 39.11 6.19 -41.50
C ILE A 580 38.40 6.47 -42.85
N GLU A 581 37.99 5.46 -43.63
CA GLU A 581 37.51 5.68 -45.01
C GLU A 581 35.98 5.70 -45.22
N PHE A 582 35.15 5.80 -44.17
CA PHE A 582 33.68 5.86 -44.33
C PHE A 582 33.01 7.17 -43.89
N ASN A 583 33.79 8.24 -43.67
CA ASN A 583 33.27 9.59 -43.34
C ASN A 583 33.95 10.70 -44.17
N HIS A 584 33.92 10.60 -45.50
CA HIS A 584 34.15 11.74 -46.38
C HIS A 584 33.28 11.64 -47.64
N LEU A 585 32.09 12.26 -47.60
CA LEU A 585 31.48 12.80 -48.82
C LEU A 585 31.86 14.29 -48.88
N PRO A 586 32.56 14.76 -49.92
CA PRO A 586 32.87 16.17 -50.07
C PRO A 586 31.60 16.94 -50.46
N SER A 587 31.43 18.13 -49.87
CA SER A 587 30.49 19.13 -50.36
C SER A 587 31.13 19.84 -51.56
N ASP A 588 30.63 19.60 -52.76
CA ASP A 588 30.90 20.48 -53.90
C ASP A 588 29.61 21.20 -54.30
N SER A 589 29.52 22.44 -53.86
CA SER A 589 28.73 23.47 -54.51
C SER A 589 29.41 23.84 -55.82
N ASN A 590 28.72 23.71 -56.97
CA ASN A 590 28.53 24.78 -57.96
C ASN A 590 27.68 24.34 -59.17
N PRO A 591 27.08 25.31 -59.89
CA PRO A 591 25.79 25.14 -60.57
C PRO A 591 25.92 24.62 -62.01
N SER A 592 24.76 24.34 -62.61
CA SER A 592 24.51 23.96 -64.00
C SER A 592 24.65 22.46 -64.30
N GLU A 593 23.53 21.81 -64.61
CA GLU A 593 23.29 21.16 -65.90
C GLU A 593 21.98 20.34 -65.86
N ILE A 594 20.87 21.05 -66.06
CA ILE A 594 19.58 20.52 -66.55
C ILE A 594 19.73 20.12 -68.03
N SER A 595 20.82 19.41 -68.38
CA SER A 595 21.28 19.21 -69.77
C SER A 595 21.52 17.73 -70.13
N SER A 596 21.65 16.83 -69.15
CA SER A 596 21.95 15.42 -69.42
C SER A 596 20.70 14.54 -69.64
N LEU A 597 19.53 14.94 -69.12
CA LEU A 597 18.24 14.23 -69.29
C LEU A 597 17.60 14.41 -70.68
N THR A 598 18.10 15.34 -71.50
CA THR A 598 17.67 15.55 -72.89
C THR A 598 18.52 14.79 -73.93
N SER A 599 19.62 14.14 -73.50
CA SER A 599 20.50 13.35 -74.37
C SER A 599 20.16 11.85 -74.40
N PHE A 600 19.45 11.34 -73.40
CA PHE A 600 19.04 9.93 -73.31
C PHE A 600 17.71 9.63 -74.02
N THR A 601 16.85 10.62 -74.25
CA THR A 601 15.58 10.44 -74.99
C THR A 601 15.74 10.49 -76.52
N ARG A 602 16.90 10.90 -77.04
CA ARG A 602 17.15 10.96 -78.50
C ARG A 602 17.85 9.70 -79.06
N LYS A 603 18.32 8.78 -78.22
CA LYS A 603 19.05 7.56 -78.67
C LYS A 603 18.23 6.25 -78.60
N VAL A 604 16.92 6.34 -78.34
CA VAL A 604 15.97 5.19 -78.39
C VAL A 604 14.93 5.36 -79.52
N ALA A 605 15.14 6.31 -80.44
CA ALA A 605 14.25 6.52 -81.59
C ALA A 605 14.92 6.30 -82.96
N PHE A 606 16.19 5.86 -83.00
CA PHE A 606 16.85 5.33 -84.20
C PHE A 606 17.97 4.35 -83.78
N ASP A 607 17.53 3.19 -83.28
CA ASP A 607 17.97 1.84 -83.67
C ASP A 607 17.04 0.80 -83.01
#